data_AF-A0A6J5YF17-F1
#
_entry.id   AF-A0A6J5YF17-F1
#
_cell.length_a   1.000
_cell.length_b   1.000
_cell.length_c   1.000
_cell.angle_alpha   90.00
_cell.angle_beta   90.00
_cell.angle_gamma   90.00
#
_symmetry.space_group_name_H-M   'P 1'
#
loop_
_entity.id
_entity.type
_entity.pdbx_description
1 polymer ?
#
loop_
_entity_poly.entity_id
_entity_poly.type
_entity_poly.pdbx_seq_one_letter_code
_entity_poly.pdbx_strand_id
1 'polypeptide(L)'
;MLGSPEWIRFCVTRRPYERLVSAWLSKIFLGDAVNLTLPFAAELRRTRDVGSLFREFVKGLESGSPLFFRDEHFAPQVVLLGPEDFPYTHVLDLPELASFASWARSSDPSRRELDLSVRTNASLRVPLRAMYDRSTAEIVESLYEDDFTQFGYEREDFGERSDEFLLTENELSLVELLAASAGELHAAAALASMASSRVGGRYALSELLRAFGKRTRLSR
;
A
#
# COMPACT_ATOMS: atom_id res chain seq x y z
N MET A 1 17.28 4.78 -29.08
CA MET A 1 15.81 4.87 -29.26
C MET A 1 15.13 4.07 -28.16
N LEU A 2 14.08 4.62 -27.55
CA LEU A 2 13.27 3.93 -26.51
C LEU A 2 12.49 2.71 -27.06
N GLY A 3 12.37 2.57 -28.39
CA GLY A 3 11.73 1.42 -29.03
C GLY A 3 12.65 0.21 -29.28
N SER A 4 13.95 0.32 -29.02
CA SER A 4 14.91 -0.73 -29.40
C SER A 4 14.66 -2.04 -28.63
N PRO A 5 14.76 -3.21 -29.30
CA PRO A 5 14.58 -4.52 -28.66
C PRO A 5 15.67 -4.86 -27.64
N GLU A 6 16.78 -4.10 -27.61
CA GLU A 6 17.87 -4.27 -26.65
C GLU A 6 17.49 -3.78 -25.24
N TRP A 7 16.45 -2.93 -25.15
CA TRP A 7 15.96 -2.40 -23.88
C TRP A 7 14.84 -3.25 -23.31
N ILE A 8 15.04 -3.71 -22.08
CA ILE A 8 13.93 -4.17 -21.24
C ILE A 8 13.17 -2.92 -20.77
N ARG A 9 11.86 -2.91 -21.04
CA ARG A 9 10.93 -1.85 -20.62
C ARG A 9 9.86 -2.50 -19.77
N PHE A 10 9.79 -2.14 -18.51
CA PHE A 10 8.84 -2.77 -17.62
C PHE A 10 8.13 -1.75 -16.74
N CYS A 11 6.92 -2.09 -16.34
CA CYS A 11 6.23 -1.45 -15.24
C CYS A 11 5.88 -2.50 -14.18
N VAL A 12 5.58 -2.00 -12.99
CA VAL A 12 5.15 -2.82 -11.85
C VAL A 12 3.79 -2.33 -11.44
N THR A 13 2.82 -3.22 -11.44
CA THR A 13 1.45 -2.99 -11.01
C THR A 13 1.21 -3.67 -9.68
N ARG A 14 0.07 -3.35 -9.06
CA ARG A 14 -0.44 -4.02 -7.87
C ARG A 14 -1.95 -4.17 -7.98
N ARG A 15 -2.49 -5.25 -7.41
CA ARG A 15 -3.93 -5.49 -7.30
C ARG A 15 -4.66 -4.25 -6.75
N PRO A 16 -5.76 -3.79 -7.39
CA PRO A 16 -6.44 -2.54 -7.00
C PRO A 16 -6.82 -2.47 -5.52
N TYR A 17 -7.37 -3.54 -4.95
CA TYR A 17 -7.76 -3.56 -3.53
C TYR A 17 -6.58 -3.28 -2.60
N GLU A 18 -5.42 -3.91 -2.86
CA GLU A 18 -4.23 -3.75 -2.04
C GLU A 18 -3.56 -2.39 -2.24
N ARG A 19 -3.55 -1.90 -3.48
CA ARG A 19 -3.00 -0.59 -3.83
C ARG A 19 -3.75 0.51 -3.10
N LEU A 20 -5.08 0.49 -3.14
CA LEU A 20 -5.90 1.50 -2.49
C LEU A 20 -5.70 1.51 -0.97
N VAL A 21 -5.69 0.34 -0.33
CA VAL A 21 -5.43 0.21 1.11
C VAL A 21 -4.05 0.75 1.46
N SER A 22 -3.02 0.42 0.66
CA SER A 22 -1.66 0.90 0.89
C SER A 22 -1.55 2.42 0.71
N ALA A 23 -2.23 2.99 -0.28
CA ALA A 23 -2.29 4.43 -0.52
C ALA A 23 -3.00 5.13 0.64
N TRP A 24 -4.17 4.65 1.05
CA TRP A 24 -4.91 5.19 2.17
C TRP A 24 -4.11 5.14 3.47
N LEU A 25 -3.47 4.00 3.76
CA LEU A 25 -2.67 3.85 4.97
C LEU A 25 -1.49 4.83 5.02
N SER A 26 -0.79 5.02 3.91
CA SER A 26 0.39 5.90 3.86
C SER A 26 0.03 7.38 3.76
N LYS A 27 -1.00 7.74 3.00
CA LYS A 27 -1.34 9.14 2.69
C LYS A 27 -2.39 9.74 3.60
N ILE A 28 -3.33 8.93 4.09
CA ILE A 28 -4.47 9.41 4.87
C ILE A 28 -4.35 8.99 6.34
N PHE A 29 -4.15 7.69 6.59
CA PHE A 29 -4.21 7.15 7.95
C PHE A 29 -2.98 7.49 8.79
N LEU A 30 -1.77 7.28 8.24
CA LEU A 30 -0.51 7.60 8.91
C LEU A 30 0.06 8.96 8.49
N GLY A 31 -0.21 9.35 7.24
CA GLY A 31 0.06 10.67 6.68
C GLY A 31 1.54 11.00 6.43
N ASP A 32 1.78 11.68 5.31
CA ASP A 32 2.59 12.89 5.30
C ASP A 32 1.60 14.05 5.47
N ALA A 33 1.83 14.94 6.44
CA ALA A 33 0.85 15.93 6.88
C ALA A 33 0.22 16.74 5.72
N VAL A 34 -1.11 16.88 5.75
CA VAL A 34 -1.88 18.15 5.68
C VAL A 34 -3.34 17.85 5.23
N ASN A 35 -4.29 18.05 6.17
CA ASN A 35 -5.74 18.30 5.98
C ASN A 35 -6.80 17.17 5.91
N LEU A 36 -6.48 15.88 5.92
CA LEU A 36 -7.52 14.83 6.04
C LEU A 36 -7.59 14.15 7.43
N THR A 37 -6.71 14.53 8.36
CA THR A 37 -6.48 13.80 9.62
C THR A 37 -7.49 14.08 10.74
N LEU A 38 -8.21 15.20 10.73
CA LEU A 38 -9.05 15.59 11.88
C LEU A 38 -10.34 14.77 12.05
N PRO A 39 -11.15 14.49 11.00
CA PRO A 39 -12.37 13.71 11.15
C PRO A 39 -12.07 12.25 11.53
N PHE A 40 -11.06 11.65 10.89
CA PHE A 40 -10.68 10.26 11.16
C PHE A 40 -10.05 10.07 12.53
N ALA A 41 -9.33 11.06 13.09
CA ALA A 41 -8.72 10.92 14.41
C ALA A 41 -9.76 10.83 15.54
N ALA A 42 -10.82 11.65 15.49
CA ALA A 42 -11.91 11.60 16.48
C ALA A 42 -12.67 10.28 16.38
N GLU A 43 -12.96 9.85 15.15
CA GLU A 43 -13.68 8.60 14.90
C GLU A 43 -12.83 7.37 15.27
N LEU A 44 -11.52 7.40 15.00
CA LEU A 44 -10.58 6.35 15.41
C LEU A 44 -10.52 6.19 16.93
N ARG A 45 -10.50 7.29 17.69
CA ARG A 45 -10.56 7.22 19.17
C ARG A 45 -11.87 6.62 19.66
N ARG A 46 -12.96 6.87 18.96
CA ARG A 46 -14.30 6.41 19.32
C ARG A 46 -14.49 4.92 19.02
N THR A 47 -14.11 4.48 17.83
CA THR A 47 -14.39 3.12 17.33
C THR A 47 -13.23 2.16 17.55
N ARG A 48 -11.99 2.67 17.44
CA ARG A 48 -10.75 1.90 17.31
C ARG A 48 -10.74 0.95 16.11
N ASP A 49 -11.71 1.03 15.20
CA ASP A 49 -11.82 0.15 14.04
C ASP A 49 -11.24 0.84 12.79
N VAL A 50 -10.04 0.41 12.39
CA VAL A 50 -9.36 0.94 11.20
C VAL A 50 -10.14 0.62 9.92
N GLY A 51 -10.80 -0.53 9.87
CA GLY A 51 -11.59 -0.95 8.72
C GLY A 51 -12.75 0.01 8.45
N SER A 52 -13.47 0.41 9.51
CA SER A 52 -14.59 1.34 9.39
C SER A 52 -14.19 2.67 8.75
N LEU A 53 -13.05 3.24 9.16
CA LEU A 53 -12.53 4.50 8.63
C LEU A 53 -12.15 4.39 7.15
N PHE A 54 -11.57 3.24 6.76
CA PHE A 54 -11.26 2.97 5.36
C PHE A 54 -12.53 2.90 4.51
N ARG A 55 -13.58 2.22 4.98
CA ARG A 55 -14.86 2.15 4.25
C ARG A 55 -15.53 3.52 4.12
N GLU A 56 -15.47 4.36 5.16
CA GLU A 56 -15.93 5.75 5.08
C GLU A 56 -15.14 6.56 4.05
N PHE A 57 -13.81 6.37 4.01
CA PHE A 57 -12.97 6.99 2.99
C PHE A 57 -13.35 6.56 1.56
N VAL A 58 -13.55 5.26 1.32
CA VAL A 58 -13.94 4.74 -0.01
C VAL A 58 -15.30 5.29 -0.44
N LYS A 59 -16.29 5.36 0.46
CA LYS A 59 -17.57 6.03 0.19
C LYS A 59 -17.38 7.50 -0.19
N GLY A 60 -16.41 8.18 0.43
CA GLY A 60 -16.02 9.53 0.05
C GLY A 60 -15.45 9.64 -1.37
N LEU A 61 -14.74 8.63 -1.87
CA LEU A 61 -14.21 8.62 -3.24
C LEU A 61 -15.33 8.57 -4.29
N GLU A 62 -16.38 7.77 -4.04
CA GLU A 62 -17.55 7.66 -4.92
C GLU A 62 -18.25 9.01 -5.15
N SER A 63 -18.26 9.88 -4.13
CA SER A 63 -18.87 11.22 -4.22
C SER A 63 -18.15 12.18 -5.19
N GLY A 64 -17.02 11.76 -5.79
CA GLY A 64 -16.35 12.48 -6.86
C GLY A 64 -15.56 13.71 -6.41
N SER A 65 -15.17 13.78 -5.13
CA SER A 65 -14.41 14.93 -4.61
C SER A 65 -13.11 15.13 -5.42
N PRO A 66 -12.95 16.29 -6.12
CA PRO A 66 -11.80 16.54 -6.98
C PRO A 66 -10.45 16.54 -6.24
N LEU A 67 -10.47 16.62 -4.92
CA LEU A 67 -9.28 16.60 -4.08
C LEU A 67 -8.59 15.23 -4.11
N PHE A 68 -9.33 14.13 -4.27
CA PHE A 68 -8.74 12.78 -4.28
C PHE A 68 -8.08 12.44 -5.61
N PHE A 69 -8.67 12.87 -6.73
CA PHE A 69 -8.12 12.64 -8.07
C PHE A 69 -6.88 13.49 -8.39
N ARG A 70 -6.51 14.44 -7.53
CA ARG A 70 -5.25 15.19 -7.65
C ARG A 70 -4.05 14.41 -7.09
N ASP A 71 -4.29 13.39 -6.27
CA ASP A 71 -3.22 12.56 -5.75
C ASP A 71 -3.09 11.30 -6.62
N GLU A 72 -1.93 11.15 -7.26
CA GLU A 72 -1.59 10.02 -8.13
C GLU A 72 -1.72 8.66 -7.42
N HIS A 73 -1.62 8.61 -6.09
CA HIS A 73 -1.76 7.36 -5.33
C HIS A 73 -3.17 6.76 -5.43
N PHE A 74 -4.19 7.58 -5.75
CA PHE A 74 -5.57 7.14 -5.92
C PHE A 74 -6.01 7.06 -7.38
N ALA A 75 -5.24 7.57 -8.34
CA ALA A 75 -5.55 7.43 -9.77
C ALA A 75 -5.39 5.96 -10.24
N PRO A 76 -6.17 5.49 -11.24
CA PRO A 76 -5.96 4.17 -11.84
C PRO A 76 -4.56 4.00 -12.41
N GLN A 77 -3.96 2.82 -12.26
CA GLN A 77 -2.60 2.54 -12.73
C GLN A 77 -2.50 2.58 -14.24
N VAL A 78 -3.54 2.17 -14.96
CA VAL A 78 -3.59 2.27 -16.42
C VAL A 78 -3.39 3.71 -16.90
N VAL A 79 -3.97 4.69 -16.19
CA VAL A 79 -3.83 6.12 -16.50
C VAL A 79 -2.41 6.61 -16.23
N LEU A 80 -1.79 6.13 -15.15
CA LEU A 80 -0.45 6.55 -14.75
C LEU A 80 0.65 5.92 -15.63
N LEU A 81 0.47 4.66 -16.01
CA LEU A 81 1.46 3.87 -16.74
C LEU A 81 1.31 4.02 -18.25
N GLY A 82 0.10 4.32 -18.75
CA GLY A 82 -0.17 4.44 -20.18
C GLY A 82 0.31 3.22 -20.99
N PRO A 83 -0.10 1.99 -20.65
CA PRO A 83 0.41 0.78 -21.31
C PRO A 83 0.03 0.69 -22.81
N GLU A 84 -0.96 1.46 -23.25
CA GLU A 84 -1.32 1.60 -24.67
C GLU A 84 -0.35 2.53 -25.43
N ASP A 85 0.19 3.53 -24.76
CA ASP A 85 1.07 4.55 -25.36
C ASP A 85 2.56 4.20 -25.22
N PHE A 86 2.92 3.44 -24.17
CA PHE A 86 4.30 3.08 -23.88
C PHE A 86 4.56 1.58 -24.17
N PRO A 87 5.57 1.25 -25.01
CA PRO A 87 5.82 -0.13 -25.43
C PRO A 87 6.56 -0.93 -24.35
N TYR A 88 5.88 -1.25 -23.25
CA TYR A 88 6.40 -2.14 -22.23
C TYR A 88 6.67 -3.52 -22.82
N THR A 89 7.87 -4.04 -22.59
CA THR A 89 8.16 -5.44 -22.89
C THR A 89 7.51 -6.34 -21.84
N HIS A 90 7.43 -5.89 -20.58
CA HIS A 90 6.93 -6.68 -19.46
C HIS A 90 6.02 -5.82 -18.56
N VAL A 91 4.92 -6.38 -18.09
CA VAL A 91 4.06 -5.81 -17.05
C VAL A 91 4.08 -6.81 -15.89
N LEU A 92 4.52 -6.37 -14.72
CA LEU A 92 4.81 -7.26 -13.60
C LEU A 92 3.86 -6.98 -12.45
N ASP A 93 3.34 -8.01 -11.79
CA ASP A 93 2.74 -7.81 -10.47
C ASP A 93 3.85 -7.60 -9.43
N LEU A 94 3.60 -6.79 -8.41
CA LEU A 94 4.59 -6.45 -7.37
C LEU A 94 5.27 -7.68 -6.72
N PRO A 95 4.59 -8.82 -6.46
CA PRO A 95 5.23 -10.03 -5.97
C PRO A 95 6.26 -10.65 -6.93
N GLU A 96 6.12 -10.42 -8.24
CA GLU A 96 6.98 -10.97 -9.29
C GLU A 96 8.28 -10.18 -9.47
N LEU A 97 8.38 -8.99 -8.86
CA LEU A 97 9.52 -8.10 -9.06
C LEU A 97 10.87 -8.77 -8.71
N ALA A 98 10.90 -9.59 -7.66
CA ALA A 98 12.12 -10.29 -7.23
C ALA A 98 12.55 -11.39 -8.21
N SER A 99 11.61 -12.16 -8.74
CA SER A 99 11.90 -13.20 -9.74
C SER A 99 12.30 -12.56 -11.07
N PHE A 100 11.63 -11.49 -11.49
CA PHE A 100 11.99 -10.70 -12.65
C PHE A 100 13.41 -10.13 -12.55
N ALA A 101 13.78 -9.54 -11.41
CA ALA A 101 15.13 -9.02 -11.21
C ALA A 101 16.20 -10.12 -11.33
N SER A 102 15.90 -11.31 -10.81
CA SER A 102 16.79 -12.47 -10.90
C SER A 102 16.94 -12.95 -12.34
N TRP A 103 15.83 -13.03 -13.09
CA TRP A 103 15.83 -13.33 -14.51
C TRP A 103 16.63 -12.30 -15.32
N ALA A 104 16.39 -11.01 -15.09
CA ALA A 104 17.05 -9.91 -15.81
C ALA A 104 18.57 -9.96 -15.64
N ARG A 105 19.08 -10.23 -14.43
CA ARG A 105 20.52 -10.44 -14.18
C ARG A 105 21.09 -11.64 -14.93
N SER A 106 20.33 -12.74 -15.01
CA SER A 106 20.78 -13.96 -15.69
C SER A 106 20.77 -13.83 -17.22
N SER A 107 19.94 -12.92 -17.74
CA SER A 107 19.78 -12.71 -19.19
C SER A 107 20.94 -11.94 -19.84
N ASP A 108 21.67 -11.12 -19.08
CA ASP A 108 22.72 -10.25 -19.61
C ASP A 108 23.76 -9.90 -18.51
N PRO A 109 25.06 -10.18 -18.71
CA PRO A 109 26.12 -9.85 -17.76
C PRO A 109 26.20 -8.37 -17.37
N SER A 110 25.79 -7.45 -18.26
CA SER A 110 25.76 -6.00 -17.97
C SER A 110 24.74 -5.63 -16.90
N ARG A 111 23.78 -6.52 -16.59
CA ARG A 111 22.70 -6.30 -15.62
C ARG A 111 22.98 -6.90 -14.25
N ARG A 112 24.18 -7.43 -14.02
CA ARG A 112 24.55 -8.13 -12.77
C ARG A 112 24.32 -7.30 -11.50
N GLU A 113 24.43 -5.97 -11.60
CA GLU A 113 24.25 -5.03 -10.48
C GLU A 113 22.80 -4.57 -10.28
N LEU A 114 21.85 -4.92 -11.17
CA LEU A 114 20.45 -4.56 -11.02
C LEU A 114 19.91 -5.11 -9.70
N ASP A 115 19.58 -4.28 -8.72
CA ASP A 115 18.97 -4.74 -7.47
C ASP A 115 17.60 -4.12 -7.20
N LEU A 116 16.56 -4.90 -7.53
CA LEU A 116 15.15 -4.56 -7.24
C LEU A 116 14.64 -5.30 -6.00
N SER A 117 15.51 -6.01 -5.26
CA SER A 117 15.12 -6.74 -4.04
C SER A 117 14.98 -5.83 -2.82
N VAL A 118 15.52 -4.60 -2.88
CA VAL A 118 15.43 -3.62 -1.81
C VAL A 118 13.99 -3.09 -1.73
N ARG A 119 13.19 -3.70 -0.87
CA ARG A 119 11.87 -3.18 -0.48
C ARG A 119 12.06 -2.02 0.49
N THR A 120 12.39 -0.83 -0.01
CA THR A 120 12.43 0.39 0.81
C THR A 120 11.04 0.78 1.34
N ASN A 121 9.98 0.31 0.69
CA ASN A 121 8.58 0.59 1.04
C ASN A 121 7.83 -0.71 1.36
N ALA A 122 8.10 -1.31 2.52
CA ALA A 122 7.28 -2.41 3.01
C ALA A 122 5.87 -1.87 3.31
N SER A 123 4.90 -2.13 2.42
CA SER A 123 3.51 -1.78 2.67
C SER A 123 3.01 -2.51 3.90
N LEU A 124 2.24 -1.82 4.75
CA LEU A 124 1.52 -2.44 5.85
C LEU A 124 0.72 -3.65 5.34
N ARG A 125 0.91 -4.82 5.94
CA ARG A 125 0.05 -5.98 5.67
C ARG A 125 -1.15 -5.88 6.61
N VAL A 126 -2.26 -5.37 6.09
CA VAL A 126 -3.56 -5.40 6.78
C VAL A 126 -4.46 -6.46 6.14
N PRO A 127 -5.34 -7.12 6.91
CA PRO A 127 -6.24 -8.13 6.37
C PRO A 127 -7.30 -7.47 5.49
N LEU A 128 -7.32 -7.76 4.18
CA LEU A 128 -8.28 -7.16 3.24
C LEU A 128 -9.75 -7.40 3.66
N ARG A 129 -10.06 -8.59 4.21
CA ARG A 129 -11.42 -8.91 4.71
C ARG A 129 -11.89 -8.03 5.88
N ALA A 130 -10.98 -7.37 6.59
CA ALA A 130 -11.36 -6.39 7.62
C ALA A 130 -11.50 -4.97 7.05
N MET A 131 -10.91 -4.72 5.88
CA MET A 131 -10.99 -3.42 5.20
C MET A 131 -12.25 -3.34 4.34
N TYR A 132 -12.58 -4.42 3.63
CA TYR A 132 -13.66 -4.45 2.64
C TYR A 132 -14.89 -5.24 3.13
N ASP A 133 -16.06 -4.65 2.91
CA ASP A 133 -17.31 -5.38 2.70
C ASP A 133 -17.68 -5.34 1.21
N ARG A 134 -18.75 -6.03 0.82
CA ARG A 134 -19.22 -6.05 -0.57
C ARG A 134 -19.42 -4.66 -1.14
N SER A 135 -20.13 -3.78 -0.43
CA SER A 135 -20.44 -2.42 -0.91
C SER A 135 -19.17 -1.60 -1.17
N THR A 136 -18.16 -1.76 -0.31
CA THR A 136 -16.88 -1.08 -0.45
C THR A 136 -16.09 -1.64 -1.63
N ALA A 137 -16.14 -2.97 -1.84
CA ALA A 137 -15.48 -3.62 -2.97
C ALA A 137 -16.09 -3.19 -4.30
N GLU A 138 -17.41 -3.12 -4.41
CA GLU A 138 -18.13 -2.66 -5.61
C GLU A 138 -17.71 -1.25 -6.03
N ILE A 139 -17.54 -0.33 -5.07
CA ILE A 139 -17.05 1.03 -5.34
C ILE A 139 -15.63 0.98 -5.93
N VAL A 140 -14.74 0.18 -5.34
CA VAL A 140 -13.34 0.05 -5.81
C VAL A 140 -13.28 -0.63 -7.18
N GLU A 141 -14.09 -1.65 -7.42
CA GLU A 141 -14.19 -2.30 -8.73
C GLU A 141 -14.65 -1.30 -9.79
N SER A 142 -15.66 -0.49 -9.49
CA SER A 142 -16.12 0.55 -10.42
C SER A 142 -15.07 1.64 -10.67
N LEU A 143 -14.33 2.07 -9.64
CA LEU A 143 -13.32 3.13 -9.77
C LEU A 143 -12.06 2.68 -10.52
N TYR A 144 -11.72 1.40 -10.42
CA TYR A 144 -10.50 0.80 -10.98
C TYR A 144 -10.79 -0.27 -12.04
N GLU A 145 -11.95 -0.21 -12.69
CA GLU A 145 -12.41 -1.19 -13.68
C GLU A 145 -11.36 -1.46 -14.77
N ASP A 146 -10.75 -0.38 -15.27
CA ASP A 146 -9.73 -0.47 -16.30
C ASP A 146 -8.46 -1.16 -15.79
N ASP A 147 -8.09 -1.01 -14.51
CA ASP A 147 -6.94 -1.73 -13.94
C ASP A 147 -7.25 -3.23 -13.85
N PHE A 148 -8.48 -3.60 -13.45
CA PHE A 148 -8.90 -5.01 -13.40
C PHE A 148 -8.85 -5.65 -14.79
N THR A 149 -9.35 -4.94 -15.80
CA THR A 149 -9.41 -5.43 -17.18
C THR A 149 -8.02 -5.44 -17.84
N GLN A 150 -7.30 -4.33 -17.79
CA GLN A 150 -6.01 -4.16 -18.48
C GLN A 150 -4.92 -5.07 -17.93
N PHE A 151 -4.89 -5.29 -16.62
CA PHE A 151 -3.86 -6.11 -15.97
C PHE A 151 -4.35 -7.50 -15.57
N GLY A 152 -5.61 -7.86 -15.90
CA GLY A 152 -6.15 -9.19 -15.70
C GLY A 152 -6.31 -9.60 -14.23
N TYR A 153 -6.61 -8.64 -13.35
CA TYR A 153 -6.78 -8.93 -11.94
C TYR A 153 -8.13 -9.58 -11.64
N GLU A 154 -8.12 -10.60 -10.78
CA GLU A 154 -9.35 -11.22 -10.29
C GLU A 154 -10.00 -10.37 -9.19
N ARG A 155 -11.33 -10.29 -9.26
CA ARG A 155 -12.18 -9.69 -8.23
C ARG A 155 -12.36 -10.68 -7.08
N GLU A 156 -12.33 -10.17 -5.86
CA GLU A 156 -12.49 -10.99 -4.65
C GLU A 156 -13.93 -10.97 -4.17
N ASP A 157 -14.42 -12.13 -3.71
CA ASP A 157 -15.73 -12.22 -3.09
C ASP A 157 -15.67 -11.77 -1.61
N PHE A 158 -16.13 -10.55 -1.38
CA PHE A 158 -16.30 -9.97 -0.05
C PHE A 158 -17.72 -10.19 0.46
N GLY A 159 -17.83 -10.54 1.74
CA GLY A 159 -19.13 -10.72 2.40
C GLY A 159 -19.86 -9.39 2.62
N GLU A 160 -21.14 -9.49 3.01
CA GLU A 160 -22.00 -8.35 3.37
C GLU A 160 -21.44 -7.49 4.51
N ARG A 161 -20.59 -8.09 5.35
CA ARG A 161 -19.94 -7.45 6.49
C ARG A 161 -18.46 -7.75 6.43
N SER A 162 -17.65 -6.76 6.77
CA SER A 162 -16.22 -6.94 6.99
C SER A 162 -15.96 -7.55 8.37
N ASP A 163 -14.78 -8.12 8.53
CA ASP A 163 -14.22 -8.37 9.86
C ASP A 163 -13.95 -7.03 10.59
N GLU A 164 -13.90 -7.05 11.91
CA GLU A 164 -13.50 -5.88 12.70
C GLU A 164 -11.97 -5.78 12.76
N PHE A 165 -11.41 -4.58 12.55
CA PHE A 165 -9.99 -4.33 12.73
C PHE A 165 -9.74 -3.39 13.92
N LEU A 166 -9.96 -3.92 15.11
CA LEU A 166 -9.81 -3.18 16.36
C LEU A 166 -8.36 -3.03 16.82
N LEU A 167 -7.95 -1.77 17.01
CA LEU A 167 -6.73 -1.41 17.71
C LEU A 167 -6.91 -1.55 19.22
N THR A 168 -5.89 -2.10 19.87
CA THR A 168 -5.71 -1.98 21.33
C THR A 168 -5.35 -0.54 21.71
N GLU A 169 -5.49 -0.20 22.99
CA GLU A 169 -5.06 1.12 23.51
C GLU A 169 -3.60 1.45 23.20
N ASN A 170 -2.72 0.43 23.26
CA ASN A 170 -1.30 0.59 22.96
C ASN A 170 -1.08 0.83 21.46
N GLU A 171 -1.79 0.11 20.59
CA GLU A 171 -1.70 0.31 19.14
C GLU A 171 -2.26 1.68 18.73
N LEU A 172 -3.36 2.11 19.35
CA LEU A 172 -3.92 3.45 19.15
C LEU A 172 -2.92 4.53 19.55
N SER A 173 -2.33 4.42 20.76
CA SER A 173 -1.32 5.36 21.25
C SER A 173 -0.10 5.43 20.34
N LEU A 174 0.31 4.29 19.77
CA LEU A 174 1.39 4.24 18.78
C LEU A 174 0.98 4.94 17.48
N VAL A 175 -0.20 4.66 16.92
CA VAL A 175 -0.72 5.37 15.72
C VAL A 175 -0.69 6.87 15.95
N GLU A 176 -1.19 7.34 17.10
CA GLU A 176 -1.25 8.76 17.43
C GLU A 176 0.14 9.40 17.55
N LEU A 177 1.07 8.73 18.23
CA LEU A 177 2.46 9.19 18.33
C LEU A 177 3.10 9.30 16.94
N LEU A 178 2.86 8.30 16.09
CA LEU A 178 3.44 8.23 14.76
C LEU A 178 2.85 9.30 13.84
N ALA A 179 1.53 9.47 13.85
CA ALA A 179 0.85 10.54 13.12
C ALA A 179 1.29 11.94 13.58
N ALA A 180 1.55 12.12 14.88
CA ALA A 180 2.08 13.38 15.44
C ALA A 180 3.56 13.63 15.07
N SER A 181 4.33 12.57 14.77
CA SER A 181 5.75 12.65 14.47
C SER A 181 6.09 12.93 13.00
N ALA A 182 5.08 12.96 12.11
CA ALA A 182 5.14 13.15 10.65
C ALA A 182 6.55 13.43 10.10
N GLY A 183 7.28 12.33 9.91
CA GLY A 183 8.70 12.32 9.57
C GLY A 183 9.22 10.88 9.55
N GLU A 184 8.78 10.13 8.55
CA GLU A 184 9.29 8.83 8.04
C GLU A 184 8.42 7.57 8.26
N LEU A 185 8.33 6.82 7.14
CA LEU A 185 7.64 5.55 6.86
C LEU A 185 7.76 4.38 7.88
N HIS A 186 8.50 4.53 8.97
CA HIS A 186 8.83 3.41 9.88
C HIS A 186 7.67 3.06 10.84
N ALA A 187 6.78 4.03 11.07
CA ALA A 187 5.49 3.92 11.75
C ALA A 187 4.61 2.76 11.25
N ALA A 188 4.50 2.70 9.93
CA ALA A 188 3.68 1.75 9.18
C ALA A 188 4.16 0.31 9.41
N ALA A 189 5.47 0.08 9.31
CA ALA A 189 6.04 -1.23 9.54
C ALA A 189 5.73 -1.76 10.96
N ALA A 190 5.65 -0.87 11.97
CA ALA A 190 5.39 -1.24 13.36
C ALA A 190 3.99 -1.83 13.57
N LEU A 191 2.97 -1.13 13.06
CA LEU A 191 1.57 -1.54 13.21
C LEU A 191 1.27 -2.82 12.40
N ALA A 192 1.86 -2.98 11.22
CA ALA A 192 1.73 -4.22 10.44
C ALA A 192 2.40 -5.42 11.11
N SER A 193 3.55 -5.20 11.76
CA SER A 193 4.21 -6.20 12.59
C SER A 193 3.32 -6.67 13.74
N MET A 194 2.59 -5.74 14.37
CA MET A 194 1.70 -6.04 15.49
C MET A 194 0.41 -6.72 15.05
N ALA A 195 -0.21 -6.30 13.94
CA ALA A 195 -1.38 -6.96 13.38
C ALA A 195 -1.09 -8.41 12.93
N SER A 196 0.08 -8.64 12.31
CA SER A 196 0.53 -9.99 11.92
C SER A 196 0.99 -10.85 13.12
N SER A 197 1.39 -10.24 14.24
CA SER A 197 1.81 -10.95 15.45
C SER A 197 0.69 -11.71 16.17
N ARG A 198 -0.58 -11.41 15.89
CA ARG A 198 -1.73 -12.23 16.33
C ARG A 198 -1.74 -13.63 15.69
N VAL A 199 -0.87 -13.88 14.69
CA VAL A 199 -0.62 -15.19 14.06
C VAL A 199 0.80 -15.75 14.37
N GLY A 200 1.65 -15.05 15.14
CA GLY A 200 2.99 -15.55 15.50
C GLY A 200 3.97 -14.48 16.00
N GLY A 201 3.78 -14.00 17.22
CA GLY A 201 4.36 -12.74 17.72
C GLY A 201 5.74 -12.76 18.38
N ARG A 202 6.82 -13.09 17.65
CA ARG A 202 8.20 -12.84 18.13
C ARG A 202 9.14 -12.15 17.15
N TYR A 203 8.91 -12.30 15.85
CA TYR A 203 9.79 -11.72 14.81
C TYR A 203 9.54 -10.23 14.55
N ALA A 204 8.30 -9.82 14.78
CA ALA A 204 7.77 -8.50 14.46
C ALA A 204 8.45 -7.35 15.24
N LEU A 205 8.69 -7.56 16.53
CA LEU A 205 9.23 -6.56 17.45
C LEU A 205 10.75 -6.41 17.33
N SER A 206 11.47 -7.49 16.99
CA SER A 206 12.94 -7.46 16.84
C SER A 206 13.40 -6.67 15.63
N GLU A 207 12.64 -6.68 14.53
CA GLU A 207 12.96 -5.89 13.33
C GLU A 207 12.73 -4.39 13.58
N LEU A 208 11.68 -4.03 14.34
CA LEU A 208 11.46 -2.66 14.78
C LEU A 208 12.60 -2.15 15.68
N LEU A 209 12.99 -2.94 16.69
CA LEU A 209 14.09 -2.56 17.57
C LEU A 209 15.45 -2.47 16.84
N ARG A 210 15.68 -3.28 15.80
CA ARG A 210 16.88 -3.19 14.95
C ARG A 210 16.91 -1.93 14.10
N ALA A 211 15.77 -1.53 13.53
CA ALA A 211 15.66 -0.29 12.76
C ALA A 211 15.91 0.94 13.65
N PHE A 212 15.38 0.95 14.89
CA PHE A 212 15.64 1.98 15.88
C PHE A 212 17.10 1.97 16.40
N GLY A 213 17.69 0.79 16.62
CA GLY A 213 19.02 0.64 17.20
C GLY A 213 20.20 0.98 16.27
N LYS A 214 20.02 0.97 14.94
CA LYS A 214 21.09 1.32 13.99
C LYS A 214 21.33 2.83 13.86
N ARG A 215 20.33 3.67 14.11
CA ARG A 215 20.45 5.13 13.94
C ARG A 215 21.10 5.84 15.12
N THR A 216 20.97 5.30 16.34
CA THR A 216 21.67 5.83 17.53
C THR A 216 23.19 5.65 17.49
N ARG A 217 23.71 4.82 16.57
CA ARG A 217 25.16 4.64 16.33
C ARG A 217 25.71 5.45 15.15
N LEU A 218 24.86 6.06 14.32
CA LEU A 218 25.28 6.86 13.16
C LEU A 218 25.20 8.38 13.41
N SER A 219 24.74 8.79 14.59
CA SER A 219 24.69 10.19 15.05
C SER A 219 25.68 10.48 16.19
N ARG A 220 26.84 9.82 16.20
CA ARG A 220 27.97 10.13 17.09
C ARG A 220 29.26 10.21 16.28
#